data_AF-A0A3P7MES6-F1
#
_entry.id   AF-A0A3P7MES6-F1
#
_cell.length_a   1.000
_cell.length_b   1.000
_cell.length_c   1.000
_cell.angle_alpha   90.00
_cell.angle_beta   90.00
_cell.angle_gamma   90.00
#
_symmetry.space_group_name_H-M   'P 1'
#
loop_
_entity.id
_entity.type
_entity.pdbx_description
1 polymer ?
#
loop_
_entity_poly.entity_id
_entity_poly.type
_entity_poly.pdbx_seq_one_letter_code
_entity_poly.pdbx_strand_id
1 'polypeptide(L)'
;MPIFNKHKQPRECIISIYDNLTVLDNPNKNDKDRRKAVDEIAKALNTLRENLTERPDTRVSGKDKDIDFTSNERARISEIISDVTQEMINRDMLPLLLSHLDAIEFESCKQVVELCGHILRRPARSFNPMAQYLVEHQDILNTLLMGYNKPETAIHYGAVRFCFLILLIGKVNCRNSFDLNQ
;
A
#
# COMPACT_ATOMS: atom_id res chain seq x y z
N MET A 1 -12.22 8.17 33.32
CA MET A 1 -12.48 7.02 32.43
C MET A 1 -11.24 6.81 31.57
N PRO A 2 -10.72 5.58 31.42
CA PRO A 2 -9.52 5.36 30.63
C PRO A 2 -9.84 5.52 29.14
N ILE A 3 -9.01 6.29 28.44
CA ILE A 3 -9.06 6.49 27.00
C ILE A 3 -8.60 5.18 26.35
N PHE A 4 -9.55 4.41 25.83
CA PHE A 4 -9.25 3.28 24.97
C PHE A 4 -8.62 3.83 23.69
N ASN A 5 -7.29 3.82 23.62
CA ASN A 5 -6.55 3.83 22.35
C ASN A 5 -6.96 2.55 21.62
N LYS A 6 -8.07 2.58 20.87
CA LYS A 6 -8.41 1.52 19.94
C LYS A 6 -7.28 1.50 18.91
N HIS A 7 -6.41 0.51 19.03
CA HIS A 7 -5.53 0.13 17.93
C HIS A 7 -6.44 -0.11 16.72
N LYS A 8 -6.50 0.86 15.79
CA LYS A 8 -7.26 0.71 14.55
C LYS A 8 -6.76 -0.56 13.88
N GLN A 9 -7.68 -1.46 13.55
CA GLN A 9 -7.28 -2.67 12.83
C GLN A 9 -6.70 -2.25 11.47
N PRO A 10 -5.69 -2.94 10.93
CA PRO A 10 -5.06 -2.57 9.66
C PRO A 10 -6.07 -2.41 8.50
N ARG A 11 -7.15 -3.19 8.51
CA ARG A 11 -8.28 -3.04 7.58
C ARG A 11 -9.01 -1.70 7.75
N GLU A 12 -9.27 -1.28 8.99
CA GLU A 12 -9.91 0.02 9.28
C GLU A 12 -9.04 1.21 8.83
N CYS A 13 -7.71 1.05 8.83
CA CYS A 13 -6.81 2.06 8.26
C CYS A 13 -7.07 2.26 6.76
N ILE A 14 -7.23 1.19 5.99
CA ILE A 14 -7.54 1.28 4.56
C ILE A 14 -8.91 1.92 4.31
N ILE A 15 -9.92 1.53 5.09
CA ILE A 15 -11.26 2.14 5.02
C ILE A 15 -11.17 3.63 5.32
N SER A 16 -10.45 4.00 6.37
CA SER A 16 -10.22 5.39 6.75
C SER A 16 -9.51 6.18 5.64
N ILE A 17 -8.51 5.61 4.97
CA ILE A 17 -7.83 6.28 3.85
C ILE A 17 -8.82 6.48 2.70
N TYR A 18 -9.60 5.46 2.34
CA TYR A 18 -10.58 5.53 1.26
C TYR A 18 -11.65 6.62 1.51
N ASP A 19 -12.20 6.68 2.72
CA ASP A 19 -13.21 7.67 3.09
C ASP A 19 -12.65 9.10 2.97
N ASN A 20 -11.39 9.32 3.36
CA ASN A 20 -10.73 10.61 3.24
C ASN A 20 -10.35 10.95 1.80
N LEU A 21 -9.97 9.97 0.97
CA LEU A 21 -9.77 10.17 -0.47
C LEU A 21 -11.08 10.60 -1.14
N THR A 22 -12.21 10.06 -0.73
CA THR A 22 -13.54 10.48 -1.23
C THR A 22 -13.86 11.92 -0.83
N VAL A 23 -13.39 12.39 0.33
CA VAL A 23 -13.49 13.81 0.73
C VAL A 23 -12.63 14.70 -0.17
N LEU A 24 -11.44 14.24 -0.58
CA LEU A 24 -10.57 14.97 -1.50
C LEU A 24 -11.14 15.06 -2.92
N ASP A 25 -11.86 14.03 -3.34
CA ASP A 25 -12.50 13.95 -4.66
C ASP A 25 -13.75 14.82 -4.77
N ASN A 26 -14.44 15.08 -3.65
CA ASN A 26 -15.68 15.85 -3.65
C ASN A 26 -15.41 17.37 -3.84
N PRO A 27 -15.82 17.98 -4.96
CA PRO A 27 -15.54 19.38 -5.27
C PRO A 27 -16.28 20.37 -4.35
N ASN A 28 -17.29 19.91 -3.58
CA ASN A 28 -18.05 20.75 -2.66
C ASN A 28 -17.38 20.93 -1.29
N LYS A 29 -16.24 20.25 -1.04
CA LYS A 29 -15.53 20.34 0.23
C LYS A 29 -14.59 21.54 0.25
N ASN A 30 -14.58 22.27 1.36
CA ASN A 30 -13.72 23.42 1.53
C ASN A 30 -12.24 23.00 1.71
N ASP A 31 -11.31 23.92 1.49
CA ASP A 31 -9.86 23.64 1.61
C ASP A 31 -9.44 23.19 3.01
N LYS A 32 -10.16 23.59 4.06
CA LYS A 32 -9.89 23.16 5.43
C LYS A 32 -10.19 21.67 5.62
N ASP A 33 -11.32 21.19 5.09
CA ASP A 33 -11.72 19.79 5.12
C ASP A 33 -10.79 18.94 4.26
N ARG A 34 -10.35 19.46 3.11
CA ARG A 34 -9.37 18.79 2.25
C ARG A 34 -8.01 18.64 2.94
N ARG A 35 -7.48 19.71 3.56
CA ARG A 35 -6.23 19.61 4.36
C ARG A 35 -6.36 18.62 5.51
N LYS A 36 -7.49 18.64 6.22
CA LYS A 36 -7.77 17.66 7.28
C LYS A 36 -7.80 16.22 6.74
N ALA A 37 -8.37 16.00 5.56
CA ALA A 37 -8.40 14.67 4.94
C ALA A 37 -6.98 14.18 4.58
N VAL A 38 -6.11 15.06 4.05
CA VAL A 38 -4.69 14.73 3.81
C VAL A 38 -3.98 14.33 5.11
N ASP A 39 -4.15 15.10 6.18
CA ASP A 39 -3.53 14.79 7.48
C ASP A 39 -4.00 13.43 8.04
N GLU A 40 -5.29 13.11 7.90
CA GLU A 40 -5.85 11.83 8.35
C GLU A 40 -5.38 10.65 7.49
N ILE A 41 -5.19 10.84 6.18
CA ILE A 41 -4.57 9.85 5.30
C ILE A 41 -3.14 9.56 5.76
N ALA A 42 -2.34 10.60 6.03
CA ALA A 42 -0.96 10.45 6.49
C ALA A 42 -0.88 9.70 7.82
N LYS A 43 -1.77 9.99 8.78
CA LYS A 43 -1.82 9.26 10.05
C LYS A 43 -2.23 7.79 9.87
N ALA A 44 -3.19 7.52 9.00
CA ALA A 44 -3.66 6.16 8.74
C ALA A 44 -2.59 5.32 8.04
N LEU A 45 -1.85 5.89 7.08
CA LEU A 45 -0.70 5.26 6.44
C LEU A 45 0.43 5.00 7.42
N ASN A 46 0.75 5.95 8.30
CA ASN A 46 1.77 5.75 9.35
C ASN A 46 1.38 4.62 10.30
N THR A 47 0.12 4.59 10.74
CA THR A 47 -0.40 3.51 11.59
C THR A 47 -0.29 2.16 10.88
N LEU A 48 -0.62 2.10 9.58
CA LEU A 48 -0.51 0.89 8.79
C LEU A 48 0.95 0.45 8.65
N ARG A 49 1.87 1.39 8.41
CA ARG A 49 3.31 1.15 8.40
C ARG A 49 3.77 0.56 9.73
N GLU A 50 3.42 1.16 10.87
CA GLU A 50 3.78 0.62 12.18
C GLU A 50 3.27 -0.81 12.39
N ASN A 51 2.07 -1.15 11.90
CA ASN A 51 1.57 -2.52 11.99
C ASN A 51 2.38 -3.52 11.14
N LEU A 52 2.98 -3.05 10.04
CA LEU A 52 3.81 -3.84 9.14
C LEU A 52 5.31 -3.83 9.52
N THR A 53 5.74 -2.86 10.35
CA THR A 53 7.16 -2.57 10.63
C THR A 53 7.54 -2.65 12.11
N GLU A 54 6.60 -2.49 13.04
CA GLU A 54 6.84 -2.50 14.48
C GLU A 54 6.27 -3.79 15.12
N ARG A 55 6.96 -4.39 16.10
CA ARG A 55 7.04 -3.74 17.42
C ARG A 55 8.23 -4.07 18.34
N PRO A 56 8.42 -3.22 19.37
CA PRO A 56 9.64 -3.02 20.13
C PRO A 56 9.81 -4.10 21.19
N ASP A 57 10.99 -4.71 21.23
CA ASP A 57 11.80 -4.87 22.42
C ASP A 57 12.97 -5.79 22.11
N THR A 58 14.16 -5.18 22.09
CA THR A 58 15.34 -5.59 22.83
C THR A 58 16.46 -4.67 22.31
N ARG A 59 17.08 -3.78 23.08
CA ARG A 59 17.95 -4.17 24.20
C ARG A 59 18.65 -5.53 24.02
N VAL A 60 19.00 -5.90 22.79
CA VAL A 60 20.19 -6.72 22.54
C VAL A 60 21.20 -5.77 21.94
N SER A 61 21.89 -5.07 22.85
CA SER A 61 23.26 -4.66 22.60
C SER A 61 24.05 -5.93 22.31
N GLY A 62 24.21 -6.28 21.04
CA GLY A 62 24.94 -7.46 20.64
C GLY A 62 24.89 -7.61 19.13
N LYS A 63 26.03 -7.37 18.50
CA LYS A 63 26.32 -7.50 17.07
C LYS A 63 25.74 -8.81 16.47
N ASP A 64 24.61 -8.72 15.78
CA ASP A 64 24.34 -9.43 14.51
C ASP A 64 23.01 -8.91 13.95
N LYS A 65 23.07 -8.29 12.77
CA LYS A 65 21.95 -7.62 12.09
C LYS A 65 21.36 -8.50 10.98
N ASP A 66 21.24 -9.80 11.22
CA ASP A 66 20.68 -10.73 10.25
C ASP A 66 19.32 -11.29 10.71
N ILE A 67 18.27 -10.60 10.22
CA ILE A 67 17.14 -11.19 9.48
C ILE A 67 16.64 -12.55 9.98
N ASP A 68 16.05 -12.60 11.18
CA ASP A 68 15.09 -13.66 11.50
C ASP A 68 13.80 -13.06 12.06
N PHE A 69 12.90 -12.67 11.16
CA PHE A 69 11.50 -12.59 11.53
C PHE A 69 11.10 -13.96 12.08
N THR A 70 10.55 -14.03 13.30
CA THR A 70 9.98 -15.29 13.78
C THR A 70 8.87 -15.73 12.81
N SER A 71 8.70 -17.05 12.62
CA SER A 71 7.66 -17.59 11.72
C SER A 71 6.27 -17.01 12.00
N ASN A 72 6.00 -16.68 13.27
CA ASN A 72 4.74 -16.10 13.72
C ASN A 72 4.57 -14.65 13.24
N GLU A 73 5.63 -13.83 13.24
CA GLU A 73 5.55 -12.45 12.74
C GLU A 73 5.33 -12.42 11.23
N ARG A 74 6.00 -13.31 10.48
CA ARG A 74 5.78 -13.45 9.03
C ARG A 74 4.33 -13.85 8.71
N ALA A 75 3.76 -14.76 9.50
CA ALA A 75 2.36 -15.19 9.34
C ALA A 75 1.38 -14.04 9.62
N ARG A 76 1.56 -13.31 10.73
CA ARG A 76 0.75 -12.14 11.08
C ARG A 76 0.81 -11.06 10.00
N ILE A 77 2.01 -10.68 9.56
CA ILE A 77 2.20 -9.69 8.50
C ILE A 77 1.53 -10.17 7.20
N SER A 78 1.64 -11.45 6.85
CA SER A 78 0.98 -12.00 5.67
C SER A 78 -0.55 -11.93 5.75
N GLU A 79 -1.15 -12.12 6.92
CA GLU A 79 -2.59 -12.00 7.13
C GLU A 79 -3.03 -10.54 6.97
N ILE A 80 -2.34 -9.61 7.63
CA ILE A 80 -2.57 -8.17 7.50
C ILE A 80 -2.51 -7.71 6.05
N ILE A 81 -1.47 -8.12 5.30
CA ILE A 81 -1.32 -7.79 3.87
C ILE A 81 -2.48 -8.37 3.06
N SER A 82 -2.94 -9.58 3.39
CA SER A 82 -4.05 -10.22 2.69
C SER A 82 -5.33 -9.42 2.84
N ASP A 83 -5.66 -9.01 4.07
CA ASP A 83 -6.87 -8.24 4.37
C ASP A 83 -6.82 -6.84 3.74
N VAL A 84 -5.67 -6.17 3.84
CA VAL A 84 -5.44 -4.87 3.22
C VAL A 84 -5.57 -4.95 1.70
N THR A 85 -4.98 -5.97 1.07
CA THR A 85 -5.06 -6.16 -0.38
C THR A 85 -6.50 -6.37 -0.84
N GLN A 86 -7.26 -7.22 -0.14
CA GLN A 86 -8.67 -7.47 -0.45
C GLN A 86 -9.50 -6.20 -0.32
N GLU A 87 -9.30 -5.42 0.75
CA GLU A 87 -10.06 -4.19 0.96
C GLU A 87 -9.73 -3.11 -0.09
N MET A 88 -8.47 -3.00 -0.51
CA MET A 88 -8.06 -2.08 -1.58
C MET A 88 -8.70 -2.43 -2.92
N ILE A 89 -8.77 -3.72 -3.25
CA ILE A 89 -9.40 -4.23 -4.48
C ILE A 89 -10.91 -4.02 -4.43
N ASN A 90 -11.58 -4.40 -3.33
CA ASN A 90 -13.04 -4.28 -3.19
C ASN A 90 -13.56 -2.84 -3.29
N ARG A 91 -12.69 -1.85 -3.08
CA ARG A 91 -13.03 -0.42 -3.10
C ARG A 91 -12.53 0.31 -4.33
N ASP A 92 -11.92 -0.40 -5.30
CA ASP A 92 -11.25 0.20 -6.46
C ASP A 92 -10.37 1.41 -6.06
N MET A 93 -9.58 1.23 -5.01
CA MET A 93 -8.93 2.34 -4.33
C MET A 93 -7.74 2.93 -5.11
N LEU A 94 -7.09 2.12 -5.96
CA LEU A 94 -5.85 2.50 -6.65
C LEU A 94 -6.03 3.69 -7.61
N PRO A 95 -7.03 3.73 -8.52
CA PRO A 95 -7.28 4.90 -9.35
C PRO A 95 -7.47 6.19 -8.54
N LEU A 96 -8.26 6.13 -7.47
CA LEU A 96 -8.55 7.28 -6.61
C LEU A 96 -7.32 7.76 -5.82
N LEU A 97 -6.50 6.83 -5.35
CA LEU A 97 -5.23 7.16 -4.69
C LEU A 97 -4.27 7.87 -5.66
N LEU A 98 -4.24 7.44 -6.92
CA LEU A 98 -3.36 8.03 -7.94
C LEU A 98 -3.84 9.40 -8.43
N SER A 99 -5.15 9.62 -8.55
CA SER A 99 -5.69 10.93 -8.95
C SER A 99 -5.40 12.02 -7.92
N HIS A 100 -5.29 11.64 -6.64
CA HIS A 100 -5.03 12.54 -5.53
C HIS A 100 -3.59 12.44 -5.00
N LEU A 101 -2.70 11.75 -5.71
CA LEU A 101 -1.31 11.55 -5.28
C LEU A 101 -0.54 12.87 -5.13
N ASP A 102 -0.88 13.87 -5.95
CA ASP A 102 -0.28 15.21 -5.88
C ASP A 102 -0.71 16.01 -4.64
N ALA A 103 -1.86 15.67 -4.04
CA ALA A 103 -2.33 16.30 -2.80
C ALA A 103 -1.75 15.63 -1.55
N ILE A 104 -1.19 14.42 -1.71
CA ILE A 104 -0.60 13.64 -0.62
C ILE A 104 0.86 14.05 -0.44
N GLU A 105 1.31 14.18 0.81
CA GLU A 105 2.68 14.59 1.12
C GLU A 105 3.73 13.54 0.70
N PHE A 106 4.95 14.01 0.40
CA PHE A 106 6.10 13.20 -0.02
C PHE A 106 6.32 11.94 0.86
N GLU A 107 6.26 12.10 2.18
CA GLU A 107 6.48 11.00 3.14
C GLU A 107 5.36 9.95 3.07
N SER A 108 4.11 10.37 2.83
CA SER A 108 2.97 9.47 2.69
C SER A 108 3.06 8.66 1.40
N CYS A 109 3.54 9.26 0.31
CA CYS A 109 3.79 8.54 -0.95
C CYS A 109 4.84 7.43 -0.80
N LYS A 110 5.88 7.66 0.01
CA LYS A 110 6.86 6.62 0.35
C LYS A 110 6.20 5.42 1.05
N GLN A 111 5.27 5.67 1.96
CA GLN A 111 4.56 4.62 2.69
C GLN A 111 3.66 3.76 1.78
N VAL A 112 3.05 4.38 0.77
CA VAL A 112 2.30 3.65 -0.27
C VAL A 112 3.23 2.71 -1.05
N VAL A 113 4.41 3.18 -1.45
CA VAL A 113 5.41 2.35 -2.16
C VAL A 113 5.87 1.19 -1.27
N GLU A 114 6.14 1.44 0.01
CA GLU A 114 6.51 0.41 0.99
C GLU A 114 5.41 -0.65 1.13
N LEU A 115 4.13 -0.23 1.26
CA LEU A 115 2.97 -1.12 1.32
C LEU A 115 2.88 -2.01 0.07
N CYS A 116 3.01 -1.42 -1.12
CA CYS A 116 3.02 -2.19 -2.37
C CYS A 116 4.21 -3.16 -2.41
N GLY A 117 5.37 -2.76 -1.87
CA GLY A 117 6.54 -3.63 -1.67
C GLY A 117 6.27 -4.83 -0.75
N HIS A 118 5.47 -4.65 0.30
CA HIS A 118 5.05 -5.76 1.16
C HIS A 118 4.10 -6.72 0.44
N ILE A 119 3.18 -6.19 -0.36
CA ILE A 119 2.28 -6.99 -1.21
C ILE A 119 3.07 -7.82 -2.24
N LEU A 120 4.16 -7.26 -2.77
CA LEU A 120 5.09 -7.92 -3.70
C LEU A 120 5.86 -9.09 -3.09
N ARG A 121 6.36 -8.92 -1.86
CA ARG A 121 7.23 -9.91 -1.18
C ARG A 121 6.48 -11.14 -0.69
N ARG A 122 5.13 -11.12 -0.70
CA ARG A 122 4.33 -12.28 -0.34
C ARG A 122 4.59 -13.40 -1.36
N PRO A 123 5.11 -14.57 -0.93
CA PRO A 123 5.37 -15.68 -1.84
C PRO A 123 4.07 -16.06 -2.54
N ALA A 124 4.06 -15.89 -3.86
CA ALA A 124 2.91 -16.15 -4.70
C ALA A 124 2.61 -17.66 -4.70
N ARG A 125 1.61 -18.09 -3.93
CA ARG A 125 0.95 -19.37 -4.18
C ARG A 125 0.07 -19.18 -5.41
N SER A 126 0.67 -19.31 -6.59
CA SER A 126 0.08 -19.30 -7.95
C SER A 126 -0.82 -18.10 -8.36
N PHE A 127 -1.30 -17.27 -7.43
CA PHE A 127 -2.31 -16.25 -7.66
C PHE A 127 -2.08 -15.04 -6.74
N ASN A 128 -1.72 -13.89 -7.33
CA ASN A 128 -1.72 -12.60 -6.64
C ASN A 128 -2.96 -11.80 -7.09
N PRO A 129 -3.93 -11.52 -6.18
CA PRO A 129 -5.16 -10.84 -6.54
C PRO A 129 -4.93 -9.39 -6.97
N MET A 130 -3.94 -8.70 -6.39
CA MET A 130 -3.60 -7.33 -6.81
C MET A 130 -3.00 -7.31 -8.22
N ALA A 131 -2.22 -8.33 -8.58
CA ALA A 131 -1.71 -8.44 -9.95
C ALA A 131 -2.84 -8.70 -10.97
N GLN A 132 -3.89 -9.46 -10.62
CA GLN A 132 -5.06 -9.61 -11.50
C GLN A 132 -5.83 -8.29 -11.64
N TYR A 133 -6.08 -7.62 -10.51
CA TYR A 133 -6.72 -6.31 -10.50
C TYR A 133 -6.02 -5.31 -11.43
N LEU A 134 -4.67 -5.26 -11.41
CA LEU A 134 -3.89 -4.40 -12.30
C LEU A 134 -4.01 -4.79 -13.78
N VAL A 135 -4.15 -6.10 -14.10
CA VAL A 135 -4.39 -6.55 -15.48
C VAL A 135 -5.75 -6.11 -15.98
N GLU A 136 -6.77 -6.11 -15.12
CA GLU A 136 -8.12 -5.66 -15.45
C GLU A 136 -8.21 -4.13 -15.56
N HIS A 137 -7.37 -3.39 -14.83
CA HIS A 137 -7.33 -1.92 -14.77
C HIS A 137 -6.03 -1.37 -15.38
N GLN A 138 -5.83 -1.58 -16.69
CA GLN A 138 -4.63 -1.10 -17.42
C GLN A 138 -4.52 0.43 -17.48
N ASP A 139 -5.65 1.14 -17.34
CA ASP A 139 -5.73 2.59 -17.25
C ASP A 139 -4.91 3.17 -16.10
N ILE A 140 -4.76 2.43 -15.00
CA ILE A 140 -3.87 2.77 -13.88
C ILE A 140 -2.43 3.01 -14.36
N LEU A 141 -1.92 2.15 -15.25
CA LEU A 141 -0.56 2.27 -15.78
C LEU A 141 -0.39 3.51 -16.67
N ASN A 142 -1.46 3.88 -17.40
CA ASN A 142 -1.47 5.09 -18.22
C ASN A 142 -1.49 6.35 -17.35
N THR A 143 -2.27 6.37 -16.28
CA THR A 143 -2.30 7.47 -15.30
C THR A 143 -0.92 7.65 -14.64
N LEU A 144 -0.28 6.54 -14.26
CA LEU A 144 1.09 6.58 -13.73
C LEU A 144 2.11 7.14 -14.73
N LEU A 145 1.93 6.89 -16.04
CA LEU A 145 2.78 7.45 -17.07
C LEU A 145 2.57 8.96 -17.23
N MET A 146 1.32 9.43 -17.18
CA MET A 146 1.01 10.86 -17.25
C MET A 146 1.56 11.65 -16.06
N GLY A 147 1.66 11.02 -14.88
CA GLY A 147 2.23 11.62 -13.68
C GLY A 147 3.70 12.05 -13.82
N TYR A 148 4.45 11.49 -14.77
CA TYR A 148 5.83 11.93 -15.06
C TYR A 148 5.92 13.35 -15.63
N ASN A 149 4.81 13.91 -16.13
CA ASN A 149 4.78 15.28 -16.63
C ASN A 149 4.90 16.33 -15.51
N LYS A 150 4.75 15.93 -14.24
CA LYS A 150 4.91 16.80 -13.07
C LYS A 150 6.23 16.48 -12.38
N PRO A 151 7.27 17.32 -12.53
CA PRO A 151 8.61 16.99 -12.04
C PRO A 151 8.68 16.82 -10.52
N GLU A 152 7.81 17.50 -9.77
CA GLU A 152 7.77 17.43 -8.30
C GLU A 152 7.28 16.08 -7.77
N THR A 153 6.37 15.40 -8.49
CA THR A 153 5.77 14.13 -8.06
C THR A 153 6.19 12.94 -8.93
N ALA A 154 6.91 13.17 -10.03
CA ALA A 154 7.35 12.15 -10.99
C ALA A 154 8.10 10.97 -10.35
N ILE A 155 8.91 11.23 -9.31
CA ILE A 155 9.66 10.16 -8.60
C ILE A 155 8.72 9.17 -7.91
N HIS A 156 7.58 9.64 -7.37
CA HIS A 156 6.60 8.79 -6.70
C HIS A 156 5.79 7.98 -7.69
N TYR A 157 5.32 8.61 -8.78
CA TYR A 157 4.67 7.90 -9.87
C TYR A 157 5.58 6.81 -10.44
N GLY A 158 6.88 7.08 -10.57
CA GLY A 158 7.86 6.10 -11.02
C GLY A 158 8.07 4.95 -10.04
N ALA A 159 8.18 5.21 -8.74
CA ALA A 159 8.32 4.18 -7.73
C ALA A 159 7.09 3.26 -7.66
N VAL A 160 5.88 3.82 -7.67
CA VAL A 160 4.63 3.05 -7.68
C VAL A 160 4.51 2.23 -8.97
N ARG A 161 4.80 2.84 -10.13
CA ARG A 161 4.80 2.14 -11.42
C ARG A 161 5.79 0.99 -11.45
N PHE A 162 7.01 1.19 -10.94
CA PHE A 162 8.02 0.14 -10.87
C PHE A 162 7.52 -1.01 -9.99
N CYS A 163 6.91 -0.70 -8.85
CA CYS A 163 6.29 -1.70 -7.98
C CYS A 163 5.20 -2.52 -8.69
N PHE A 164 4.32 -1.86 -9.45
CA PHE A 164 3.25 -2.53 -10.21
C PHE A 164 3.79 -3.35 -11.37
N LEU A 165 4.86 -2.88 -12.02
CA LEU A 165 5.53 -3.64 -13.08
C LEU A 165 6.13 -4.94 -12.54
N ILE A 166 6.77 -4.91 -11.36
CA ILE A 166 7.27 -6.13 -10.70
C ILE A 166 6.10 -7.09 -10.38
N LEU A 167 4.95 -6.58 -9.91
CA LEU A 167 3.77 -7.42 -9.62
C LEU A 167 3.32 -8.19 -10.87
N LEU A 168 3.27 -7.49 -12.01
CA LEU A 168 2.88 -8.06 -13.30
C LEU A 168 3.92 -9.06 -13.83
N ILE A 169 5.21 -8.73 -13.77
CA ILE A 169 6.30 -9.62 -14.22
C ILE A 169 6.35 -10.89 -13.35
N GLY A 170 6.18 -10.76 -12.03
CA GLY A 170 6.11 -11.90 -11.11
C GLY A 170 4.98 -12.88 -11.50
N LYS A 171 3.83 -12.36 -11.92
CA LYS A 171 2.71 -13.18 -12.41
C LYS A 171 3.05 -13.93 -13.71
N VAL A 172 3.73 -13.28 -14.66
CA VAL A 172 4.17 -13.94 -15.91
C VAL A 172 5.14 -15.09 -15.61
N ASN A 173 6.09 -14.87 -14.71
CA ASN A 173 7.08 -15.88 -14.34
C ASN A 173 6.43 -17.08 -13.61
N CYS A 174 5.45 -16.83 -12.74
CA CYS A 174 4.67 -17.89 -12.10
C CYS A 174 3.77 -18.66 -13.07
N ARG A 175 3.23 -18.01 -14.10
CA ARG A 175 2.40 -18.68 -15.13
C ARG A 175 3.25 -19.64 -15.99
N ASN A 176 4.43 -19.19 -16.42
CA ASN A 176 5.34 -20.01 -17.21
C ASN A 176 5.88 -21.23 -16.43
N SER A 177 6.09 -21.11 -15.11
CA SER A 177 6.50 -22.26 -14.28
C SER A 177 5.40 -23.31 -14.08
N PHE A 178 4.13 -22.94 -14.26
CA PHE A 178 3.00 -23.89 -14.19
C PHE A 178 2.80 -24.62 -15.53
N ASP A 179 3.00 -23.92 -16.66
CA ASP A 179 2.92 -24.53 -18.00
C ASP A 179 4.11 -25.44 -18.34
N LEU A 180 5.21 -25.38 -17.57
CA LEU A 180 6.39 -26.27 -17.70
C LEU A 180 6.30 -27.56 -16.86
N ASN A 181 5.23 -27.75 -16.09
CA ASN A 181 5.00 -28.96 -15.27
C ASN A 181 3.75 -29.76 -15.71
N GLN A 182 3.27 -29.56 -16.94
CA GLN A 182 2.35 -30.46 -17.65
C GLN A 182 3.02 -31.00 -18.90
#